data_AF-A0A5R9DS82-F1
#
_entry.id   AF-A0A5R9DS82-F1
#
_cell.length_a   1.000
_cell.length_b   1.000
_cell.length_c   1.000
_cell.angle_alpha   90.00
_cell.angle_beta   90.00
_cell.angle_gamma   90.00
#
_symmetry.space_group_name_H-M   'P 1'
#
loop_
_entity.id
_entity.type
_entity.pdbx_description
1 polymer ?
#
loop_
_entity_poly.entity_id
_entity_poly.type
_entity_poly.pdbx_seq_one_letter_code
_entity_poly.pdbx_strand_id
1 'polypeptide(L)'
;MPKRDAARKRAREIQDTEGIGYHDALNRARAEAAAAEPATTEEAPAPAPAAVAYVLEPTAAEAELGITAEELGVRALPAEATPEQRAHAEAVWRPTEAEQPCRCSGPKCYHGAPCGIEYVDEGPCPGPMQHVDRHPGSMFSLTAWYDVYRCTDCGETYETTVELPELPWGAVRNRDELDGTERTLSDGLGGPTVTVIYQGIRHPNFPDHDPEEGDEEELDPDNYPTPEDDYDRYDDEDQEHEEPLAEEGQEDEPDYLDDDPGPDDYADPIGAPPEDYDGPDENELGPPSLVPAVDHDPQPTAADWSLMEPRSW
;
A
#
# COMPACT_ATOMS: atom_id res chain seq x y z
N MET A 1 3.30 -15.60 -5.81
CA MET A 1 3.42 -15.59 -7.29
C MET A 1 3.32 -16.95 -8.03
N PRO A 2 3.20 -18.16 -7.43
CA PRO A 2 3.29 -19.43 -8.19
C PRO A 2 2.03 -19.86 -8.98
N LYS A 3 0.85 -19.29 -8.69
CA LYS A 3 -0.42 -19.72 -9.32
C LYS A 3 -0.52 -19.39 -10.83
N ARG A 4 0.16 -18.34 -11.31
CA ARG A 4 0.12 -17.95 -12.74
C ARG A 4 0.88 -18.94 -13.64
N ASP A 5 1.86 -19.65 -13.09
CA ASP A 5 2.67 -20.59 -13.88
C ASP A 5 1.97 -21.95 -14.05
N ALA A 6 1.22 -22.41 -13.05
CA ALA A 6 0.45 -23.65 -13.14
C ALA A 6 -0.66 -23.59 -14.21
N ALA A 7 -1.39 -22.48 -14.29
CA ALA A 7 -2.46 -22.32 -15.28
C ALA A 7 -1.94 -22.26 -16.72
N ARG A 8 -0.76 -21.66 -16.93
CA ARG A 8 -0.11 -21.58 -18.25
C ARG A 8 0.42 -22.94 -18.70
N LYS A 9 1.00 -23.71 -17.77
CA LYS A 9 1.45 -25.09 -18.05
C LYS A 9 0.27 -25.97 -18.47
N ARG A 10 -0.84 -25.91 -17.71
CA ARG A 10 -2.06 -26.65 -18.01
C ARG A 10 -2.69 -26.25 -19.36
N ALA A 11 -2.65 -24.96 -19.70
CA ALA A 11 -3.14 -24.47 -20.98
C ALA A 11 -2.36 -25.06 -22.18
N ARG A 12 -1.05 -25.21 -22.07
CA ARG A 12 -0.24 -25.85 -23.13
C ARG A 12 -0.60 -27.32 -23.31
N GLU A 13 -0.77 -28.07 -22.21
CA GLU A 13 -1.21 -29.47 -22.27
C GLU A 13 -2.58 -29.63 -22.96
N ILE A 14 -3.55 -28.77 -22.65
CA ILE A 14 -4.88 -28.78 -23.29
C ILE A 14 -4.77 -28.42 -24.78
N GLN A 15 -3.95 -27.42 -25.12
CA GLN A 15 -3.70 -27.03 -26.51
C GLN A 15 -3.09 -28.19 -27.32
N ASP A 16 -2.08 -28.87 -26.78
CA ASP A 16 -1.37 -29.95 -27.48
C ASP A 16 -2.25 -31.20 -27.66
N THR A 17 -3.12 -31.47 -26.68
CA THR A 17 -3.99 -32.67 -26.70
C THR A 17 -5.27 -32.47 -27.51
N GLU A 18 -5.86 -31.27 -27.49
CA GLU A 18 -7.16 -31.01 -28.11
C GLU A 18 -7.07 -30.18 -29.41
N GLY A 19 -5.88 -29.65 -29.73
CA GLY A 19 -5.65 -28.86 -30.95
C GLY A 19 -6.40 -27.51 -30.97
N ILE A 20 -6.83 -27.02 -29.80
CA ILE A 20 -7.54 -25.74 -29.66
C ILE A 20 -6.56 -24.58 -29.50
N GLY A 21 -6.99 -23.36 -29.81
CA GLY A 21 -6.16 -22.17 -29.65
C GLY A 21 -5.74 -21.93 -28.19
N TYR A 22 -4.52 -21.43 -27.98
CA TYR A 22 -3.95 -21.22 -26.64
C TYR A 22 -4.83 -20.39 -25.70
N HIS A 23 -5.53 -19.37 -26.23
CA HIS A 23 -6.44 -18.55 -25.43
C HIS A 23 -7.64 -19.34 -24.88
N ASP A 24 -8.22 -20.22 -25.70
CA ASP A 24 -9.32 -21.09 -25.28
C ASP A 24 -8.82 -22.13 -24.28
N ALA A 25 -7.64 -22.69 -24.52
CA ALA A 25 -6.98 -23.61 -23.60
C ALA A 25 -6.67 -22.96 -22.24
N LEU A 26 -6.26 -21.68 -22.23
CA LEU A 26 -5.96 -20.93 -21.01
C LEU A 26 -7.22 -20.59 -20.22
N ASN A 27 -8.31 -20.23 -20.90
CA ASN A 27 -9.60 -20.00 -20.25
C ASN A 27 -10.13 -21.29 -19.62
N ARG A 28 -9.97 -22.41 -20.32
CA ARG A 28 -10.37 -23.72 -19.81
C ARG A 28 -9.52 -24.18 -18.62
N ALA A 29 -8.19 -24.02 -18.70
CA ALA A 29 -7.29 -24.31 -17.59
C ALA A 29 -7.63 -23.50 -16.33
N ARG A 30 -8.03 -22.23 -16.48
CA ARG A 30 -8.50 -21.40 -15.37
C ARG A 30 -9.84 -21.87 -14.82
N ALA A 31 -10.77 -22.28 -15.67
CA ALA A 31 -12.05 -22.84 -15.24
C ALA A 31 -11.86 -24.19 -14.50
N GLU A 32 -10.96 -25.05 -14.97
CA GLU A 32 -10.58 -26.29 -14.29
C GLU A 32 -9.94 -26.01 -12.92
N ALA A 33 -9.04 -25.03 -12.83
CA ALA A 33 -8.43 -24.62 -11.56
C ALA A 33 -9.46 -24.05 -10.58
N ALA A 34 -10.40 -23.23 -11.07
CA ALA A 34 -11.48 -22.69 -10.25
C ALA A 34 -12.47 -23.78 -9.80
N ALA A 35 -12.68 -24.83 -10.60
CA ALA A 35 -13.53 -25.97 -10.26
C ALA A 35 -12.82 -26.99 -9.34
N ALA A 36 -11.48 -27.02 -9.35
CA ALA A 36 -10.66 -27.90 -8.52
C ALA A 36 -10.34 -27.32 -7.14
N GLU A 37 -10.60 -26.03 -6.89
CA GLU A 37 -10.64 -25.52 -5.52
C GLU A 37 -11.80 -26.21 -4.80
N PRO A 38 -11.54 -27.03 -3.77
CA PRO A 38 -12.60 -27.72 -3.06
C PRO A 38 -13.54 -26.65 -2.50
N ALA A 39 -14.83 -26.78 -2.80
CA ALA A 39 -15.88 -26.02 -2.14
C ALA A 39 -15.63 -26.13 -0.64
N THR A 40 -15.08 -25.06 -0.07
CA THR A 40 -14.86 -24.93 1.35
C THR A 40 -16.22 -25.11 1.98
N THR A 41 -16.38 -26.24 2.66
CA THR A 41 -17.43 -26.49 3.64
C THR A 41 -17.72 -25.18 4.35
N GLU A 42 -19.00 -24.82 4.39
CA GLU A 42 -19.61 -23.69 5.07
C GLU A 42 -19.15 -23.68 6.54
N GLU A 43 -17.92 -23.22 6.75
CA GLU A 43 -17.35 -22.86 8.04
C GLU A 43 -18.19 -21.69 8.49
N ALA A 44 -18.85 -21.85 9.64
CA ALA A 44 -19.60 -20.79 10.30
C ALA A 44 -18.80 -19.48 10.15
N PRO A 45 -19.45 -18.37 9.75
CA PRO A 45 -18.75 -17.15 9.40
C PRO A 45 -17.71 -16.89 10.46
N ALA A 46 -16.44 -16.84 10.04
CA ALA A 46 -15.35 -16.41 10.90
C ALA A 46 -15.88 -15.22 11.69
N PRO A 47 -15.70 -15.18 13.03
CA PRO A 47 -16.23 -14.09 13.83
C PRO A 47 -15.83 -12.81 13.11
N ALA A 48 -16.84 -12.02 12.72
CA ALA A 48 -16.63 -10.76 12.03
C ALA A 48 -15.47 -10.06 12.75
N PRO A 49 -14.47 -9.52 12.02
CA PRO A 49 -13.38 -8.81 12.65
C PRO A 49 -13.99 -7.87 13.68
N ALA A 50 -13.57 -8.02 14.93
CA ALA A 50 -14.26 -7.47 16.09
C ALA A 50 -14.76 -6.07 15.73
N ALA A 51 -16.09 -5.91 15.70
CA ALA A 51 -16.71 -4.64 15.40
C ALA A 51 -15.98 -3.60 16.24
N VAL A 52 -15.34 -2.67 15.55
CA VAL A 52 -14.60 -1.56 16.15
C VAL A 52 -15.51 -1.00 17.24
N ALA A 53 -15.16 -1.23 18.51
CA ALA A 53 -15.99 -0.82 19.62
C ALA A 53 -16.06 0.70 19.57
N TYR A 54 -17.21 1.23 19.17
CA TYR A 54 -17.39 2.66 19.02
C TYR A 54 -17.35 3.28 20.43
N VAL A 55 -16.24 3.97 20.73
CA VAL A 55 -16.07 4.74 21.95
C VAL A 55 -16.56 6.15 21.65
N LEU A 56 -17.80 6.44 22.02
CA LEU A 56 -18.50 7.70 21.70
C LEU A 56 -17.88 8.94 22.38
N GLU A 57 -17.09 8.77 23.44
CA GLU A 57 -16.48 9.89 24.18
C GLU A 57 -15.03 9.54 24.58
N PRO A 58 -14.10 10.52 24.56
CA PRO A 58 -12.76 10.34 25.12
C PRO A 58 -12.82 9.83 26.54
N THR A 59 -11.96 8.89 26.89
CA THR A 59 -11.75 8.54 28.29
C THR A 59 -11.25 9.76 29.07
N ALA A 60 -11.43 9.76 30.39
CA ALA A 60 -10.96 10.87 31.22
C ALA A 60 -9.45 11.14 31.03
N ALA A 61 -8.64 10.09 30.83
CA ALA A 61 -7.21 10.22 30.54
C ALA A 61 -6.94 10.85 29.16
N GLU A 62 -7.72 10.52 28.14
CA GLU A 62 -7.60 11.12 26.80
C GLU A 62 -8.04 12.59 26.82
N ALA A 63 -9.12 12.91 27.54
CA ALA A 63 -9.59 14.29 27.71
C ALA A 63 -8.56 15.17 28.44
N GLU A 64 -7.85 14.64 29.44
CA GLU A 64 -6.74 15.34 30.12
C GLU A 64 -5.56 15.65 29.19
N LEU A 65 -5.34 14.82 28.16
CA LEU A 65 -4.36 15.05 27.10
C LEU A 65 -4.86 16.01 26.00
N GLY A 66 -6.08 16.53 26.15
CA GLY A 66 -6.73 17.41 25.17
C GLY A 66 -7.15 16.70 23.89
N ILE A 67 -7.36 15.37 23.95
CA ILE A 67 -7.83 14.57 22.81
C ILE A 67 -9.33 14.78 22.64
N THR A 68 -9.75 15.24 21.45
CA THR A 68 -11.16 15.43 21.12
C THR A 68 -11.81 14.15 20.58
N ALA A 69 -13.14 14.13 20.48
CA ALA A 69 -13.85 12.97 19.91
C ALA A 69 -13.44 12.72 18.45
N GLU A 70 -13.18 13.79 17.68
CA GLU A 70 -12.71 13.71 16.30
C GLU A 70 -11.33 13.03 16.20
N GLU A 71 -10.46 13.25 17.20
CA GLU A 71 -9.12 12.66 17.24
C GLU A 71 -9.14 11.16 17.60
N LEU A 72 -10.23 10.63 18.18
CA LEU A 72 -10.41 9.19 18.39
C LEU A 72 -10.60 8.39 17.09
N GLY A 73 -10.76 9.10 15.97
CA GLY A 73 -10.93 8.56 14.63
C GLY A 73 -12.32 7.95 14.42
N VAL A 74 -12.40 6.91 13.60
CA VAL A 74 -13.67 6.25 13.25
C VAL A 74 -14.41 5.70 14.48
N ARG A 75 -13.70 5.42 15.57
CA ARG A 75 -14.25 4.86 16.81
C ARG A 75 -15.25 5.78 17.51
N ALA A 76 -15.12 7.09 17.38
CA ALA A 76 -16.03 8.04 18.02
C ALA A 76 -17.25 8.40 17.19
N LEU A 77 -17.30 7.93 15.94
CA LEU A 77 -18.40 8.25 15.06
C LEU A 77 -19.60 7.34 15.31
N PRO A 78 -20.82 7.88 15.17
CA PRO A 78 -22.03 7.07 15.25
C PRO A 78 -22.11 6.11 14.06
N ALA A 79 -22.91 5.05 14.19
CA ALA A 79 -22.99 4.00 13.18
C ALA A 79 -23.42 4.54 11.81
N GLU A 80 -24.29 5.55 11.80
CA GLU A 80 -24.84 6.25 10.64
C GLU A 80 -23.91 7.29 10.00
N ALA A 81 -22.70 7.49 10.53
CA ALA A 81 -21.74 8.42 9.95
C ALA A 81 -21.46 8.08 8.49
N THR A 82 -21.44 9.10 7.64
CA THR A 82 -21.23 8.93 6.20
C THR A 82 -19.81 8.43 5.91
N PRO A 83 -19.56 7.80 4.74
CA PRO A 83 -18.21 7.41 4.34
C PRO A 83 -17.21 8.57 4.40
N GLU A 84 -17.64 9.77 4.02
CA GLU A 84 -16.85 11.00 4.09
C GLU A 84 -16.46 11.37 5.53
N GLN A 85 -17.43 11.38 6.47
CA GLN A 85 -17.14 11.66 7.88
C GLN A 85 -16.16 10.64 8.47
N ARG A 86 -16.33 9.37 8.13
CA ARG A 86 -15.46 8.28 8.60
C ARG A 86 -14.05 8.40 8.03
N ALA A 87 -13.93 8.67 6.74
CA ALA A 87 -12.64 8.86 6.09
C ALA A 87 -11.90 10.10 6.62
N HIS A 88 -12.62 11.20 6.87
CA HIS A 88 -12.07 12.38 7.50
C HIS A 88 -11.49 12.06 8.89
N ALA A 89 -12.26 11.40 9.76
CA ALA A 89 -11.79 11.01 11.10
C ALA A 89 -10.58 10.07 11.06
N GLU A 90 -10.51 9.20 10.05
CA GLU A 90 -9.34 8.34 9.82
C GLU A 90 -8.11 9.17 9.39
N ALA A 91 -8.29 10.16 8.51
CA ALA A 91 -7.22 11.01 7.97
C ALA A 91 -6.67 12.03 8.98
N VAL A 92 -7.46 12.47 9.97
CA VAL A 92 -7.01 13.42 11.02
C VAL A 92 -6.06 12.70 11.98
N TRP A 93 -4.76 12.71 11.68
CA TRP A 93 -3.76 11.91 12.38
C TRP A 93 -3.05 12.64 13.52
N ARG A 94 -3.12 12.06 14.72
CA ARG A 94 -2.26 12.43 15.85
C ARG A 94 -1.47 11.19 16.32
N PRO A 95 -0.14 11.21 16.19
CA PRO A 95 0.69 10.14 16.71
C PRO A 95 0.50 9.99 18.22
N THR A 96 0.50 8.75 18.67
CA THR A 96 0.52 8.38 20.10
C THR A 96 1.87 7.74 20.41
N GLU A 97 2.29 7.76 21.68
CA GLU A 97 3.52 7.07 22.08
C GLU A 97 3.42 5.57 21.81
N ALA A 98 4.53 4.90 21.53
CA ALA A 98 4.53 3.51 21.07
C ALA A 98 3.93 2.50 22.07
N GLU A 99 3.87 2.87 23.35
CA GLU A 99 3.25 2.08 24.42
C GLU A 99 1.73 2.25 24.50
N GLN A 100 1.17 3.25 23.82
CA GLN A 100 -0.26 3.53 23.81
C GLN A 100 -0.94 2.77 22.66
N PRO A 101 -2.23 2.43 22.78
CA PRO A 101 -2.94 1.78 21.68
C PRO A 101 -3.07 2.70 20.48
N CYS A 102 -2.71 2.19 19.29
CA CYS A 102 -2.92 2.93 18.05
C CYS A 102 -4.41 3.10 17.76
N ARG A 103 -4.78 4.29 17.28
CA ARG A 103 -6.18 4.64 16.93
C ARG A 103 -6.64 4.18 15.55
N CYS A 104 -5.75 3.60 14.74
CA CYS A 104 -6.00 3.30 13.34
C CYS A 104 -7.11 2.24 13.17
N SER A 105 -7.93 2.37 12.13
CA SER A 105 -8.96 1.38 11.80
C SER A 105 -8.40 0.17 11.03
N GLY A 106 -7.07 0.04 10.92
CA GLY A 106 -6.40 -0.97 10.10
C GLY A 106 -6.30 -2.33 10.81
N PRO A 107 -6.54 -3.45 10.11
CA PRO A 107 -6.50 -4.79 10.73
C PRO A 107 -5.08 -5.25 11.10
N LYS A 108 -4.05 -4.61 10.53
CA LYS A 108 -2.63 -4.93 10.75
C LYS A 108 -1.85 -3.64 10.96
N CYS A 109 -1.89 -3.12 12.18
CA CYS A 109 -1.08 -1.98 12.57
C CYS A 109 0.29 -2.47 13.09
N TYR A 110 1.37 -1.83 12.64
CA TYR A 110 2.73 -2.10 13.13
C TYR A 110 3.12 -1.24 14.35
N HIS A 111 2.20 -0.46 14.89
CA HIS A 111 2.45 0.36 16.08
C HIS A 111 2.84 -0.53 17.28
N GLY A 112 3.91 -0.17 17.98
CA GLY A 112 4.48 -0.94 19.08
C GLY A 112 5.25 -2.20 18.65
N ALA A 113 5.23 -2.58 17.38
CA ALA A 113 6.03 -3.70 16.87
C ALA A 113 7.53 -3.33 16.85
N PRO A 114 8.44 -4.30 17.00
CA PRO A 114 9.87 -4.01 16.89
C PRO A 114 10.23 -3.57 15.47
N CYS A 115 11.16 -2.62 15.36
CA CYS A 115 11.60 -2.04 14.09
C CYS A 115 12.15 -3.10 13.12
N GLY A 116 13.01 -3.99 13.60
CA GLY A 116 13.51 -5.13 12.81
C GLY A 116 14.50 -4.75 11.69
N ILE A 117 14.87 -3.47 11.55
CA ILE A 117 15.93 -3.04 10.63
C ILE A 117 17.27 -3.55 11.16
N GLU A 118 17.96 -4.34 10.35
CA GLU A 118 19.27 -4.90 10.68
C GLU A 118 20.38 -3.94 10.26
N TYR A 119 21.17 -3.49 11.24
CA TYR A 119 22.42 -2.78 10.98
C TYR A 119 23.58 -3.77 10.98
N VAL A 120 24.52 -3.58 10.05
CA VAL A 120 25.62 -4.52 9.75
C VAL A 120 26.42 -4.94 11.00
N ASP A 121 26.57 -4.05 11.97
CA ASP A 121 27.39 -4.27 13.17
C ASP A 121 26.60 -4.36 14.49
N GLU A 122 25.30 -4.05 14.50
CA GLU A 122 24.50 -3.89 15.73
C GLU A 122 23.33 -4.88 15.82
N GLY A 123 23.03 -5.61 14.75
CA GLY A 123 21.88 -6.51 14.68
C GLY A 123 20.57 -5.74 14.45
N PRO A 124 19.40 -6.39 14.65
CA PRO A 124 18.10 -5.77 14.45
C PRO A 124 17.81 -4.71 15.51
N CYS A 125 17.37 -3.54 15.08
CA CYS A 125 16.93 -2.47 15.98
C CYS A 125 15.74 -2.95 16.84
N PRO A 126 15.85 -2.92 18.19
CA PRO A 126 14.78 -3.35 19.09
C PRO A 126 13.70 -2.28 19.30
N GLY A 127 13.92 -1.05 18.81
CA GLY A 127 13.04 0.08 19.06
C GLY A 127 11.64 -0.15 18.51
N PRO A 128 10.59 0.26 19.25
CA PRO A 128 9.22 0.10 18.80
C PRO A 128 8.89 1.09 17.67
N MET A 129 8.01 0.65 16.77
CA MET A 129 7.48 1.48 15.70
C MET A 129 6.34 2.36 16.22
N GLN A 130 6.41 3.65 15.98
CA GLN A 130 5.31 4.60 16.18
C GLN A 130 4.58 4.82 14.85
N HIS A 131 3.24 4.80 14.86
CA HIS A 131 2.43 5.10 13.67
C HIS A 131 2.25 6.62 13.59
N VAL A 132 3.02 7.26 12.72
CA VAL A 132 3.18 8.71 12.71
C VAL A 132 2.27 9.41 11.70
N ASP A 133 1.76 8.70 10.70
CA ASP A 133 0.88 9.30 9.70
C ASP A 133 0.03 8.25 8.99
N ARG A 134 -1.14 8.67 8.48
CA ARG A 134 -1.97 7.89 7.56
C ARG A 134 -2.59 8.82 6.54
N HIS A 135 -2.44 8.48 5.27
CA HIS A 135 -3.00 9.26 4.16
C HIS A 135 -3.47 8.32 3.03
N PRO A 136 -4.23 8.81 2.04
CA PRO A 136 -4.55 8.04 0.85
C PRO A 136 -3.31 7.45 0.19
N GLY A 137 -3.37 6.18 -0.20
CA GLY A 137 -2.23 5.40 -0.68
C GLY A 137 -2.24 5.07 -2.17
N SER A 138 -3.25 5.51 -2.91
CA SER A 138 -3.34 5.24 -4.34
C SER A 138 -4.10 6.33 -5.06
N MET A 139 -3.70 6.66 -6.29
CA MET A 139 -4.53 7.48 -7.18
C MET A 139 -5.70 6.70 -7.81
N PHE A 140 -5.65 5.36 -7.74
CA PHE A 140 -6.56 4.47 -8.46
C PHE A 140 -7.44 3.60 -7.56
N SER A 141 -7.11 3.49 -6.28
CA SER A 141 -7.88 2.74 -5.28
C SER A 141 -8.36 3.67 -4.18
N LEU A 142 -9.67 3.92 -4.14
CA LEU A 142 -10.30 4.74 -3.10
C LEU A 142 -10.20 4.14 -1.70
N THR A 143 -9.89 2.85 -1.58
CA THR A 143 -9.83 2.11 -0.32
C THR A 143 -8.40 1.88 0.16
N ALA A 144 -7.40 2.22 -0.66
CA ALA A 144 -6.00 2.10 -0.29
C ALA A 144 -5.56 3.30 0.54
N TRP A 145 -5.08 3.03 1.74
CA TRP A 145 -4.43 3.98 2.63
C TRP A 145 -2.96 3.60 2.78
N TYR A 146 -2.13 4.60 3.03
CA TYR A 146 -0.71 4.47 3.27
C TYR A 146 -0.44 4.85 4.72
N ASP A 147 0.15 3.93 5.45
CA ASP A 147 0.58 4.12 6.83
C ASP A 147 2.07 4.43 6.85
N VAL A 148 2.44 5.43 7.64
CA VAL A 148 3.83 5.79 7.89
C VAL A 148 4.15 5.47 9.34
N TYR A 149 5.18 4.66 9.54
CA TYR A 149 5.71 4.28 10.83
C TYR A 149 7.11 4.84 11.01
N ARG A 150 7.48 5.22 12.23
CA ARG A 150 8.83 5.67 12.59
C ARG A 150 9.31 4.92 13.82
N CYS A 151 10.50 4.33 13.77
CA CYS A 151 11.13 3.74 14.94
C CYS A 151 11.50 4.83 15.95
N THR A 152 11.13 4.66 17.22
CA THR A 152 11.44 5.64 18.27
C THR A 152 12.93 5.71 18.62
N ASP A 153 13.68 4.63 18.34
CA ASP A 153 15.08 4.50 18.75
C ASP A 153 16.04 4.95 17.64
N CYS A 154 15.90 4.39 16.44
CA CYS A 154 16.80 4.71 15.31
C CYS A 154 16.24 5.79 14.38
N GLY A 155 14.96 6.16 14.50
CA GLY A 155 14.33 7.18 13.65
C GLY A 155 13.99 6.74 12.23
N GLU A 156 14.31 5.49 11.86
CA GLU A 156 13.99 4.95 10.55
C GLU A 156 12.50 4.92 10.28
N THR A 157 12.13 5.22 9.03
CA THR A 157 10.74 5.28 8.60
C THR A 157 10.40 4.04 7.78
N TYR A 158 9.25 3.44 8.08
CA TYR A 158 8.70 2.30 7.37
C TYR A 158 7.30 2.65 6.89
N GLU A 159 7.02 2.35 5.62
CA GLU A 159 5.75 2.68 5.01
C GLU A 159 5.07 1.42 4.48
N THR A 160 3.75 1.37 4.58
CA THR A 160 2.98 0.22 4.10
C THR A 160 1.58 0.62 3.67
N THR A 161 1.01 -0.13 2.74
CA THR A 161 -0.36 0.08 2.27
C THR A 161 -1.34 -0.82 3.00
N VAL A 162 -2.46 -0.26 3.44
CA VAL A 162 -3.59 -0.98 4.02
C VAL A 162 -4.86 -0.73 3.19
N GLU A 163 -5.63 -1.79 2.95
CA GLU A 163 -6.93 -1.68 2.30
C GLU A 163 -8.03 -1.56 3.35
N LEU A 164 -8.81 -0.48 3.28
CA LEU A 164 -9.96 -0.20 4.14
C LEU A 164 -11.22 -0.03 3.28
N PRO A 165 -11.89 -1.13 2.89
CA PRO A 165 -13.06 -1.07 2.01
C PRO A 165 -14.22 -0.23 2.54
N GLU A 166 -14.38 -0.21 3.86
CA GLU A 166 -15.44 0.54 4.56
C GLU A 166 -15.07 2.02 4.78
N LEU A 167 -13.84 2.42 4.45
CA LEU A 167 -13.30 3.77 4.66
C LEU A 167 -12.68 4.29 3.36
N PRO A 168 -13.46 4.49 2.29
CA PRO A 168 -12.91 5.08 1.08
C PRO A 168 -12.48 6.53 1.36
N TRP A 169 -11.31 6.96 0.93
CA TRP A 169 -10.83 8.34 1.11
C TRP A 169 -11.42 9.35 0.11
N GLY A 170 -12.23 8.87 -0.83
CA GLY A 170 -12.87 9.70 -1.84
C GLY A 170 -14.05 8.99 -2.50
N ALA A 171 -14.58 9.60 -3.55
CA ALA A 171 -15.67 9.04 -4.35
C ALA A 171 -15.42 9.22 -5.85
N VAL A 172 -15.88 8.28 -6.66
CA VAL A 172 -15.99 8.50 -8.11
C VAL A 172 -17.30 9.23 -8.40
N ARG A 173 -17.23 10.36 -9.09
CA ARG A 173 -18.37 11.18 -9.49
C ARG A 173 -18.34 11.45 -11.00
N ASN A 174 -19.49 11.76 -11.59
CA ASN A 174 -19.52 12.30 -12.95
C ASN A 174 -19.04 13.75 -12.92
N ARG A 175 -18.20 14.13 -13.89
CA ARG A 175 -17.66 15.50 -13.96
C ARG A 175 -18.77 16.56 -14.09
N ASP A 176 -19.84 16.24 -14.81
CA ASP A 176 -20.98 17.16 -15.02
C ASP A 176 -21.83 17.37 -13.77
N GLU A 177 -21.64 16.58 -12.72
CA GLU A 177 -22.34 16.70 -11.44
C GLU A 177 -21.59 17.56 -10.41
N LEU A 178 -20.34 17.92 -10.70
CA LEU A 178 -19.51 18.69 -9.77
C LEU A 178 -19.93 20.16 -9.75
N ASP A 179 -19.89 20.77 -8.58
CA ASP A 179 -20.23 22.19 -8.40
C ASP A 179 -19.04 23.14 -8.62
N GLY A 180 -17.85 22.58 -8.87
CA GLY A 180 -16.60 23.31 -9.11
C GLY A 180 -15.83 23.69 -7.84
N THR A 181 -16.32 23.35 -6.65
CA THR A 181 -15.63 23.60 -5.36
C THR A 181 -14.93 22.35 -4.82
N GLU A 182 -15.22 21.19 -5.38
CA GLU A 182 -14.69 19.90 -4.97
C GLU A 182 -13.24 19.69 -5.44
N ARG A 183 -12.38 19.14 -4.57
CA ARG A 183 -11.02 18.73 -4.93
C ARG A 183 -11.06 17.43 -5.74
N THR A 184 -10.47 17.41 -6.93
CA THR A 184 -10.49 16.23 -7.81
C THR A 184 -9.09 15.77 -8.23
N LEU A 185 -8.93 14.46 -8.47
CA LEU A 185 -7.65 13.85 -8.89
C LEU A 185 -7.46 13.79 -10.42
N SER A 186 -8.27 14.49 -11.21
CA SER A 186 -8.31 14.28 -12.66
C SER A 186 -8.47 15.56 -13.44
N ASP A 187 -7.42 16.38 -13.48
CA ASP A 187 -7.40 17.55 -14.38
C ASP A 187 -6.90 17.22 -15.80
N GLY A 188 -6.36 16.02 -16.04
CA GLY A 188 -5.74 15.66 -17.33
C GLY A 188 -6.40 14.54 -18.14
N LEU A 189 -7.17 13.66 -17.49
CA LEU A 189 -7.85 12.56 -18.18
C LEU A 189 -9.26 13.01 -18.57
N GLY A 190 -9.48 13.27 -19.86
CA GLY A 190 -10.74 13.75 -20.45
C GLY A 190 -11.94 12.78 -20.35
N GLY A 191 -11.99 11.93 -19.32
CA GLY A 191 -13.09 11.01 -19.07
C GLY A 191 -14.31 11.68 -18.43
N PRO A 192 -15.48 11.02 -18.46
CA PRO A 192 -16.73 11.54 -17.90
C PRO A 192 -16.80 11.44 -16.37
N THR A 193 -15.89 10.69 -15.75
CA THR A 193 -15.82 10.50 -14.30
C THR A 193 -14.50 11.00 -13.75
N VAL A 194 -14.53 11.48 -12.51
CA VAL A 194 -13.37 11.94 -11.77
C VAL A 194 -13.44 11.44 -10.33
N THR A 195 -12.28 11.28 -9.71
CA THR A 195 -12.22 11.02 -8.28
C THR A 195 -12.26 12.33 -7.52
N VAL A 196 -13.24 12.48 -6.65
CA VAL A 196 -13.36 13.56 -5.68
C VAL A 196 -12.71 13.12 -4.37
N ILE A 197 -11.80 13.94 -3.85
CA ILE A 197 -11.19 13.75 -2.52
C ILE A 197 -12.16 14.32 -1.49
N TYR A 198 -12.48 13.56 -0.44
CA TYR A 198 -13.34 14.08 0.62
C TYR A 198 -12.70 15.25 1.37
N GLN A 199 -13.54 16.12 1.94
CA GLN A 199 -13.07 17.34 2.60
C GLN A 199 -12.15 17.03 3.79
N GLY A 200 -11.04 17.78 3.89
CA GLY A 200 -10.06 17.64 4.97
C GLY A 200 -9.18 16.40 4.89
N ILE A 201 -9.24 15.64 3.79
CA ILE A 201 -8.29 14.55 3.53
C ILE A 201 -7.10 15.11 2.73
N ARG A 202 -5.92 15.01 3.34
CA ARG A 202 -4.65 15.35 2.70
C ARG A 202 -4.16 14.17 1.86
N HIS A 203 -4.06 14.36 0.55
CA HIS A 203 -3.48 13.37 -0.36
C HIS A 203 -2.07 13.83 -0.76
N PRO A 204 -1.01 13.01 -0.64
CA PRO A 204 0.37 13.45 -0.88
C PRO A 204 0.62 14.06 -2.26
N ASN A 205 -0.01 13.49 -3.30
CA ASN A 205 0.11 13.98 -4.67
C ASN A 205 -0.74 15.24 -4.97
N PHE A 206 -1.57 15.67 -4.03
CA PHE A 206 -2.52 16.79 -4.20
C PHE A 206 -2.53 17.60 -2.90
N PRO A 207 -1.45 18.36 -2.63
CA PRO A 207 -1.41 19.25 -1.48
C PRO A 207 -2.67 20.13 -1.49
N ASP A 208 -3.20 20.41 -0.31
CA ASP A 208 -4.27 21.40 -0.20
C ASP A 208 -3.73 22.68 -0.86
N HIS A 209 -4.40 23.11 -1.93
CA HIS A 209 -4.17 24.45 -2.43
C HIS A 209 -4.82 25.34 -1.38
N ASP A 210 -4.03 25.77 -0.40
CA ASP A 210 -4.48 26.81 0.52
C ASP A 210 -4.58 28.09 -0.32
N PRO A 211 -5.80 28.59 -0.59
CA PRO A 211 -5.95 29.83 -1.35
C PRO A 211 -5.40 31.04 -0.58
N GLU A 212 -5.13 30.90 0.72
CA GLU A 212 -4.47 31.93 1.55
C GLU A 212 -2.95 31.77 1.62
N GLU A 213 -2.38 30.56 1.49
CA GLU A 213 -0.99 30.38 1.03
C GLU A 213 -0.95 30.48 -0.49
N GLY A 214 -1.61 31.50 -1.02
CA GLY A 214 -1.30 31.97 -2.35
C GLY A 214 0.22 32.08 -2.42
N ASP A 215 0.77 31.33 -3.35
CA ASP A 215 1.92 31.68 -4.17
C ASP A 215 1.67 33.05 -4.84
N GLU A 216 1.37 34.05 -4.02
CA GLU A 216 1.48 35.47 -4.26
C GLU A 216 2.94 35.91 -4.03
N GLU A 217 3.92 35.06 -4.37
CA GLU A 217 4.86 35.62 -5.33
C GLU A 217 4.02 35.91 -6.58
N GLU A 218 3.25 37.03 -6.54
CA GLU A 218 2.96 37.83 -7.71
C GLU A 218 4.31 37.84 -8.39
N LEU A 219 4.43 37.02 -9.45
CA LEU A 219 5.61 37.00 -10.27
C LEU A 219 5.66 38.43 -10.79
N ASP A 220 6.45 39.25 -10.08
CA ASP A 220 6.49 40.67 -10.31
C ASP A 220 6.76 40.79 -11.80
N PRO A 221 5.83 41.38 -12.58
CA PRO A 221 6.04 41.47 -14.01
C PRO A 221 7.35 42.20 -14.34
N ASP A 222 7.92 42.95 -13.39
CA ASP A 222 9.24 43.59 -13.47
C ASP A 222 10.42 42.63 -13.16
N ASN A 223 10.17 41.45 -12.60
CA ASN A 223 11.16 40.39 -12.32
C ASN A 223 11.09 39.23 -13.33
N TYR A 224 10.16 39.28 -14.29
CA TYR A 224 10.28 38.49 -15.51
C TYR A 224 11.40 39.09 -16.36
N PRO A 225 12.45 38.33 -16.71
CA PRO A 225 13.43 38.81 -17.67
C PRO A 225 12.69 39.20 -18.94
N THR A 226 12.75 40.49 -19.29
CA THR A 226 12.15 40.93 -20.54
C THR A 226 12.97 40.32 -21.68
N PRO A 227 12.38 40.08 -22.86
CA PRO A 227 13.14 39.61 -24.01
C PRO A 227 14.33 40.51 -24.36
N GLU A 228 14.34 41.77 -23.90
CA GLU A 228 15.45 42.72 -24.11
C GLU A 228 16.65 42.46 -23.19
N ASP A 229 16.45 41.83 -22.02
CA ASP A 229 17.52 41.54 -21.05
C ASP A 229 18.40 40.34 -21.45
N ASP A 230 17.94 39.49 -22.38
CA ASP A 230 18.66 38.30 -22.83
C ASP A 230 19.54 38.53 -24.07
N TYR A 231 19.41 39.71 -24.73
CA TYR A 231 20.22 40.02 -25.91
C TYR A 231 21.57 40.65 -25.59
N ASP A 232 21.75 41.26 -24.42
CA ASP A 232 23.03 41.90 -24.04
C ASP A 232 23.99 40.96 -23.28
N ARG A 233 23.57 39.73 -22.94
CA ARG A 233 24.42 38.76 -22.21
C ARG A 233 25.28 37.89 -23.13
N TYR A 234 25.02 37.89 -24.43
CA TYR A 234 25.75 37.08 -25.42
C TYR A 234 26.65 37.89 -26.35
N ASP A 235 26.88 39.18 -26.08
CA ASP A 235 27.80 39.99 -26.87
C ASP A 235 29.12 40.19 -26.12
N ASP A 236 30.20 39.70 -26.75
CA ASP A 236 31.62 39.84 -26.39
C ASP A 236 32.01 39.29 -25.00
N GLU A 237 32.66 38.12 -24.85
CA GLU A 237 34.13 38.08 -24.89
C GLU A 237 34.72 36.64 -24.95
N ASP A 238 33.91 35.57 -25.06
CA ASP A 238 34.42 34.18 -24.94
C ASP A 238 34.44 33.38 -26.27
N GLN A 239 34.75 34.06 -27.39
CA GLN A 239 34.83 33.43 -28.73
C GLN A 239 36.28 33.13 -29.19
N GLU A 240 37.25 32.98 -28.29
CA GLU A 240 38.67 32.75 -28.67
C GLU A 240 39.30 31.41 -28.26
N HIS A 241 38.55 30.44 -27.73
CA HIS A 241 39.09 29.09 -27.50
C HIS A 241 38.22 27.98 -28.09
N GLU A 242 38.07 27.99 -29.42
CA GLU A 242 37.92 26.75 -30.17
C GLU A 242 39.27 26.02 -30.20
N GLU A 243 39.56 25.22 -29.17
CA GLU A 243 40.53 24.15 -29.34
C GLU A 243 39.95 23.15 -30.36
N PRO A 244 40.72 22.72 -31.37
CA PRO A 244 40.25 21.73 -32.32
C PRO A 244 39.96 20.45 -31.55
N LEU A 245 38.68 20.11 -31.42
CA LEU A 245 38.24 18.78 -31.00
C LEU A 245 38.97 17.78 -31.88
N ALA A 246 39.90 17.04 -31.28
CA ALA A 246 40.49 15.89 -31.91
C ALA A 246 39.35 14.98 -32.35
N GLU A 247 39.36 14.58 -33.62
CA GLU A 247 38.54 13.51 -34.16
C GLU A 247 38.81 12.24 -33.34
N GLU A 248 38.08 12.08 -32.24
CA GLU A 248 37.92 10.79 -31.61
C GLU A 248 36.97 9.98 -32.49
N GLY A 249 37.43 8.76 -32.77
CA GLY A 249 36.98 7.94 -33.88
C GLY A 249 35.48 7.82 -34.00
N GLN A 250 35.03 7.86 -35.25
CA GLN A 250 33.84 7.14 -35.71
C GLN A 250 33.83 5.76 -35.06
N GLU A 251 33.03 5.61 -34.01
CA GLU A 251 32.61 4.31 -33.54
C GLU A 251 31.70 3.77 -34.64
N ASP A 252 32.19 2.74 -35.34
CA ASP A 252 31.43 1.93 -36.27
C ASP A 252 30.04 1.63 -35.68
N GLU A 253 29.00 2.23 -36.24
CA GLU A 253 27.63 1.76 -36.04
C GLU A 253 27.58 0.32 -36.55
N PRO A 254 27.33 -0.70 -35.70
CA PRO A 254 27.02 -2.00 -36.24
C PRO A 254 25.67 -1.90 -36.93
N ASP A 255 25.68 -2.06 -38.26
CA ASP A 255 24.52 -2.42 -39.08
C ASP A 255 23.78 -3.56 -38.35
N TYR A 256 22.70 -3.21 -37.65
CA TYR A 256 21.71 -4.19 -37.22
C TYR A 256 20.96 -4.61 -38.48
N LEU A 257 21.58 -5.55 -39.19
CA LEU A 257 20.98 -6.33 -40.24
C LEU A 257 19.62 -6.85 -39.74
N ASP A 258 18.60 -6.50 -40.52
CA ASP A 258 17.33 -7.19 -40.63
C ASP A 258 17.55 -8.70 -40.81
N ASP A 259 17.67 -9.45 -39.72
CA ASP A 259 17.51 -10.90 -39.74
C ASP A 259 16.17 -11.28 -39.12
N ASP A 260 15.19 -11.32 -40.02
CA ASP A 260 13.94 -12.06 -39.94
C ASP A 260 14.22 -13.54 -39.59
N PRO A 261 13.85 -14.06 -38.40
CA PRO A 261 13.86 -15.49 -38.19
C PRO A 261 12.53 -16.06 -38.69
N GLY A 262 12.56 -16.51 -39.94
CA GLY A 262 11.61 -17.46 -40.49
C GLY A 262 11.49 -18.73 -39.60
N PRO A 263 10.33 -19.41 -39.65
CA PRO A 263 9.90 -20.36 -38.63
C PRO A 263 10.28 -21.82 -38.91
N ASP A 264 11.55 -22.21 -38.93
CA ASP A 264 11.87 -23.60 -39.25
C ASP A 264 13.22 -24.08 -38.67
N ASP A 265 13.20 -25.29 -38.11
CA ASP A 265 14.35 -26.19 -37.89
C ASP A 265 15.40 -25.82 -36.83
N TYR A 266 15.11 -26.18 -35.57
CA TYR A 266 16.11 -26.85 -34.74
C TYR A 266 15.53 -28.09 -34.08
N ALA A 267 15.79 -29.21 -34.75
CA ALA A 267 15.79 -30.53 -34.16
C ALA A 267 16.80 -30.60 -32.99
N ASP A 268 16.39 -31.35 -31.99
CA ASP A 268 17.19 -31.96 -30.91
C ASP A 268 18.65 -32.26 -31.29
N PRO A 269 19.58 -32.05 -30.34
CA PRO A 269 20.16 -33.26 -29.77
C PRO A 269 20.34 -33.21 -28.25
N ILE A 270 19.71 -34.17 -27.57
CA ILE A 270 20.33 -35.14 -26.65
C ILE A 270 21.40 -34.54 -25.71
N GLY A 271 20.97 -34.27 -24.48
CA GLY A 271 21.86 -34.03 -23.34
C GLY A 271 21.13 -34.29 -22.03
N ALA A 272 20.92 -35.57 -21.70
CA ALA A 272 20.41 -35.97 -20.39
C ALA A 272 21.38 -35.53 -19.27
N PRO A 273 20.92 -34.85 -18.20
CA PRO A 273 21.67 -34.80 -16.96
C PRO A 273 21.44 -36.08 -16.14
N PRO A 274 22.44 -36.53 -15.36
CA PRO A 274 22.35 -37.77 -14.59
C PRO A 274 21.31 -37.66 -13.47
N GLU A 275 20.47 -38.68 -13.41
CA GLU A 275 19.76 -39.09 -12.20
C GLU A 275 20.82 -39.43 -11.14
N ASP A 276 20.73 -38.82 -9.96
CA ASP A 276 21.26 -39.28 -8.66
C ASP A 276 21.20 -38.09 -7.67
N TYR A 277 19.98 -37.73 -7.24
CA TYR A 277 19.81 -36.93 -6.03
C TYR A 277 18.79 -37.62 -5.12
N ASP A 278 19.30 -38.51 -4.27
CA ASP A 278 18.59 -39.06 -3.13
C ASP A 278 18.34 -37.94 -2.12
N GLY A 279 17.14 -37.37 -2.16
CA GLY A 279 16.65 -36.45 -1.14
C GLY A 279 16.51 -37.15 0.22
N PRO A 280 16.62 -36.40 1.33
CA PRO A 280 16.57 -36.98 2.67
C PRO A 280 15.21 -37.62 2.96
N ASP A 281 15.29 -38.83 3.51
CA ASP A 281 14.21 -39.73 3.93
C ASP A 281 13.18 -39.00 4.82
N GLU A 282 11.95 -38.87 4.33
CA GLU A 282 10.83 -38.16 4.97
C GLU A 282 10.13 -38.97 6.08
N ASN A 283 10.83 -39.94 6.69
CA ASN A 283 10.29 -40.89 7.67
C ASN A 283 10.88 -40.81 9.10
N GLU A 284 11.30 -39.62 9.57
CA GLU A 284 11.63 -39.41 10.99
C GLU A 284 10.79 -38.31 11.68
N LEU A 285 9.50 -38.22 11.35
CA LEU A 285 8.55 -37.55 12.23
C LEU A 285 8.19 -38.50 13.39
N GLY A 286 8.96 -38.39 14.47
CA GLY A 286 8.65 -39.02 15.75
C GLY A 286 7.24 -38.65 16.26
N PRO A 287 6.64 -39.46 17.15
CA PRO A 287 5.29 -39.22 17.64
C PRO A 287 5.20 -37.85 18.34
N PRO A 288 4.07 -37.14 18.21
CA PRO A 288 3.91 -35.83 18.82
C PRO A 288 4.10 -35.95 20.34
N SER A 289 4.98 -35.11 20.88
CA SER A 289 5.14 -34.96 22.32
C SER A 289 3.80 -34.56 22.93
N LEU A 290 3.31 -35.40 23.84
CA LEU A 290 2.18 -35.11 24.72
C LEU A 290 2.56 -33.93 25.62
N VAL A 291 2.20 -32.73 25.19
CA VAL A 291 2.17 -31.56 26.05
C VAL A 291 1.08 -31.80 27.10
N PRO A 292 1.38 -31.72 28.42
CA PRO A 292 0.35 -31.88 29.43
C PRO A 292 -0.70 -30.77 29.25
N ALA A 293 -1.97 -31.16 29.23
CA ALA A 293 -3.09 -30.24 29.26
C ALA A 293 -2.94 -29.34 30.50
N VAL A 294 -2.62 -28.07 30.27
CA VAL A 294 -2.70 -27.05 31.30
C VAL A 294 -4.19 -26.78 31.48
N ASP A 295 -4.73 -27.18 32.62
CA ASP A 295 -6.07 -26.77 33.07
C ASP A 295 -6.11 -25.24 33.05
N HIS A 296 -6.76 -24.68 32.04
CA HIS A 296 -7.09 -23.26 32.02
C HIS A 296 -8.15 -23.02 33.10
N ASP A 297 -7.75 -22.32 34.16
CA ASP A 297 -8.68 -21.77 35.14
C ASP A 297 -9.82 -21.03 34.41
N PRO A 298 -11.09 -21.25 34.78
CA PRO A 298 -12.22 -20.59 34.15
C PRO A 298 -12.10 -19.08 34.33
N GLN A 299 -12.10 -18.36 33.21
CA GLN A 299 -12.14 -16.90 33.19
C GLN A 299 -13.37 -16.41 33.99
N PRO A 300 -13.21 -15.40 34.86
CA PRO A 300 -14.31 -14.86 35.65
C PRO A 300 -15.39 -14.30 34.72
N THR A 301 -16.64 -14.62 35.01
CA THR A 301 -17.78 -14.17 34.21
C THR A 301 -18.18 -12.75 34.60
N ALA A 302 -18.96 -12.06 33.76
CA ALA A 302 -19.49 -10.73 34.07
C ALA A 302 -20.28 -10.64 35.39
N ALA A 303 -20.76 -11.78 35.91
CA ALA A 303 -21.40 -11.86 37.22
C ALA A 303 -20.42 -11.70 38.40
N ASP A 304 -19.15 -12.09 38.25
CA ASP A 304 -18.14 -11.98 39.32
C ASP A 304 -17.73 -10.53 39.60
N TRP A 305 -17.87 -9.64 38.62
CA TRP A 305 -17.51 -8.22 38.75
C TRP A 305 -18.55 -7.41 39.53
N SER A 306 -19.78 -7.91 39.69
CA SER A 306 -20.86 -7.19 40.39
C SER A 306 -20.79 -7.29 41.92
N LEU A 307 -19.83 -8.04 42.48
CA LEU A 307 -19.66 -8.22 43.93
C LEU A 307 -18.48 -7.44 44.52
N MET A 308 -17.71 -6.69 43.71
CA MET A 308 -16.67 -5.81 44.23
C MET A 308 -17.28 -4.47 44.62
N GLU A 309 -17.71 -4.36 45.87
CA GLU A 309 -18.17 -3.10 46.45
C GLU A 309 -17.03 -2.05 46.44
N PRO A 310 -17.34 -0.78 46.11
CA PRO A 310 -16.33 0.27 46.08
C PRO A 310 -15.78 0.53 47.48
N ARG A 311 -14.49 0.23 47.67
CA ARG A 311 -13.76 0.68 48.86
C ARG A 311 -13.67 2.20 48.83
N SER A 312 -14.30 2.81 49.81
CA SER A 312 -14.20 4.24 50.09
C SER A 312 -12.77 4.57 50.49
N TRP A 313 -12.16 5.55 49.81
CA TRP A 313 -10.93 6.20 50.24
C TRP A 313 -11.29 7.47 51.00
#